data_AF-A0A2M7DGN9-F1
#
_entry.id   AF-A0A2M7DGN9-F1
#
_cell.length_a   1.000
_cell.length_b   1.000
_cell.length_c   1.000
_cell.angle_alpha   90.00
_cell.angle_beta   90.00
_cell.angle_gamma   90.00
#
_symmetry.space_group_name_H-M   'P 1'
#
loop_
_entity.id
_entity.type
_entity.pdbx_description
1 polymer ?
#
loop_
_entity_poly.entity_id
_entity_poly.type
_entity_poly.pdbx_seq_one_letter_code
_entity_poly.pdbx_strand_id
1 'polypeptide(L)'
;MLTKTILSIFLFGTLFTYAQVGIGTTTPDAGSILDINSPDKGILIPRVALTATNSQLPITPAAVEGMMVYNTATAGTSPNIVTPGFYFWDGTMWVKVATGGTVTKDWSVTGNGDNSPTDFLGTTNASNLVFKTNNTERMVINNAISPITGTAGDISVGNATSGTLKANTELVLRQDGDVFGSSTLRLRNRNGENGAVFETIDASAFLVDFLFKTGASASPIISNIRFETRPGSKKIATNTTEFQFGKPDNLNGGPTLVVGANGTGSNSAFRLGSVGIGTVAPTAKLEIDATGETIPPLEIVPSASVPAGTANGQMMFMDNTLYMFDLTRNKWLSAETITLSFTNNGTTTNEYLRFENIRTRMSGLKMPFNGTIMAITAQSSGGDANKGFEIRKNGNTTSLFAFNLISNVYTNTTTNINFNAGDFVNVFATNVGNDVNDPSITLFIKWRK
;
A
#
# COMPACT_ATOMS: atom_id res chain seq x y z
N MET A 1 98.46 93.54 -34.57
CA MET A 1 99.31 92.64 -33.77
C MET A 1 98.42 91.90 -32.78
N LEU A 2 98.53 90.56 -32.79
CA LEU A 2 97.95 89.51 -31.91
C LEU A 2 96.40 89.38 -31.83
N THR A 3 95.76 88.35 -32.43
CA THR A 3 95.55 86.93 -32.00
C THR A 3 94.85 86.79 -30.64
N LYS A 4 93.81 85.98 -30.39
CA LYS A 4 93.09 84.92 -31.11
C LYS A 4 91.94 84.44 -30.17
N THR A 5 90.84 83.95 -30.75
CA THR A 5 90.18 82.68 -30.35
C THR A 5 89.01 82.64 -29.35
N ILE A 6 87.95 81.98 -29.86
CA ILE A 6 86.82 81.24 -29.24
C ILE A 6 85.54 82.02 -28.90
N LEU A 7 84.70 82.06 -29.93
CA LEU A 7 83.24 81.95 -29.91
C LEU A 7 82.79 80.79 -29.01
N SER A 8 82.01 81.09 -27.98
CA SER A 8 81.12 80.11 -27.33
C SER A 8 79.77 80.78 -27.09
N ILE A 9 78.84 80.56 -28.01
CA ILE A 9 77.43 80.89 -27.86
C ILE A 9 76.86 79.87 -26.88
N PHE A 10 76.62 80.28 -25.64
CA PHE A 10 75.81 79.50 -24.71
C PHE A 10 74.37 79.99 -24.80
N LEU A 11 73.61 79.30 -25.65
CA LEU A 11 72.16 79.42 -25.79
C LEU A 11 71.52 78.95 -24.47
N PHE A 12 71.18 79.87 -23.57
CA PHE A 12 70.27 79.59 -22.45
C PHE A 12 68.84 79.42 -22.97
N GLY A 13 68.59 78.29 -23.62
CA GLY A 13 67.23 77.79 -23.79
C GLY A 13 66.73 77.34 -22.43
N THR A 14 65.67 77.98 -21.92
CA THR A 14 64.96 77.52 -20.72
C THR A 14 64.28 76.18 -21.04
N LEU A 15 65.01 75.09 -20.85
CA LEU A 15 64.43 73.75 -20.79
C LEU A 15 63.65 73.67 -19.48
N PHE A 16 62.32 73.69 -19.57
CA PHE A 16 61.45 73.29 -18.47
C PHE A 16 61.69 71.80 -18.22
N THR A 17 62.63 71.46 -17.34
CA THR A 17 62.75 70.10 -16.83
C THR A 17 61.70 69.91 -15.76
N TYR A 18 60.65 69.14 -16.06
CA TYR A 18 59.74 68.63 -15.03
C TYR A 18 60.53 67.63 -14.19
N ALA A 19 60.94 68.02 -12.98
CA ALA A 19 61.60 67.12 -12.06
C ALA A 19 60.53 66.32 -11.31
N GLN A 20 60.35 65.07 -11.70
CA GLN A 20 59.75 64.02 -10.86
C GLN A 20 60.55 63.89 -9.56
N VAL A 21 59.86 63.78 -8.43
CA VAL A 21 60.49 63.64 -7.11
C VAL A 21 60.81 62.16 -6.90
N GLY A 22 62.08 61.80 -7.07
CA GLY A 22 62.61 60.50 -6.66
C GLY A 22 63.16 60.54 -5.24
N ILE A 23 62.70 59.66 -4.36
CA ILE A 23 63.30 59.42 -3.05
C ILE A 23 63.85 58.01 -3.05
N GLY A 24 65.19 57.87 -2.99
CA GLY A 24 65.86 56.57 -3.03
C GLY A 24 65.98 55.94 -4.44
N THR A 25 65.60 56.66 -5.50
CA THR A 25 65.82 56.29 -6.92
C THR A 25 66.27 57.50 -7.73
N THR A 26 67.20 57.29 -8.68
CA THR A 26 67.62 58.30 -9.67
C THR A 26 66.86 58.20 -10.98
N THR A 27 66.04 57.16 -11.14
CA THR A 27 65.14 56.94 -12.28
C THR A 27 63.71 56.73 -11.78
N PRO A 28 63.02 57.80 -11.35
CA PRO A 28 61.62 57.69 -10.93
C PRO A 28 60.74 57.12 -12.06
N ASP A 29 59.75 56.31 -11.73
CA ASP A 29 58.80 55.76 -12.70
C ASP A 29 58.12 56.89 -13.48
N ALA A 30 58.10 56.78 -14.81
CA ALA A 30 57.59 57.81 -15.72
C ALA A 30 56.09 58.11 -15.54
N GLY A 31 55.34 57.20 -14.92
CA GLY A 31 53.93 57.38 -14.55
C GLY A 31 53.71 58.08 -13.20
N SER A 32 54.77 58.48 -12.49
CA SER A 32 54.69 59.03 -11.13
C SER A 32 55.30 60.43 -11.00
N ILE A 33 54.62 61.31 -10.27
CA ILE A 33 55.19 62.61 -9.86
C ILE A 33 56.09 62.45 -8.63
N LEU A 34 55.83 61.42 -7.81
CA LEU A 34 56.60 61.03 -6.63
C LEU A 34 56.84 59.52 -6.68
N ASP A 35 58.10 59.11 -6.80
CA ASP A 35 58.54 57.72 -6.71
C ASP A 35 59.44 57.54 -5.47
N ILE A 36 59.10 56.59 -4.61
CA ILE A 36 59.84 56.31 -3.38
C ILE A 36 60.29 54.84 -3.43
N ASN A 37 61.59 54.64 -3.63
CA ASN A 37 62.20 53.32 -3.70
C ASN A 37 63.09 53.09 -2.48
N SER A 38 62.76 52.10 -1.66
CA SER A 38 63.59 51.65 -0.54
C SER A 38 63.38 50.15 -0.32
N PRO A 39 64.46 49.37 -0.08
CA PRO A 39 64.33 47.94 0.20
C PRO A 39 63.78 47.65 1.60
N ASP A 40 63.82 48.62 2.53
CA ASP A 40 63.56 48.38 3.96
C ASP A 40 62.86 49.53 4.70
N LYS A 41 62.49 50.63 4.02
CA LYS A 41 61.75 51.76 4.59
C LYS A 41 60.39 51.94 3.92
N GLY A 42 59.40 52.37 4.70
CA GLY A 42 58.07 52.76 4.20
C GLY A 42 57.83 54.26 4.30
N ILE A 43 56.69 54.70 3.78
CA ILE A 43 56.23 56.09 3.89
C ILE A 43 55.44 56.25 5.18
N LEU A 44 55.88 57.17 6.05
CA LEU A 44 55.09 57.56 7.22
C LEU A 44 54.12 58.69 6.82
N ILE A 45 52.88 58.31 6.50
CA ILE A 45 51.78 59.24 6.19
C ILE A 45 51.43 60.07 7.45
N PRO A 46 51.04 61.36 7.30
CA PRO A 46 50.69 62.22 8.43
C PRO A 46 49.69 61.57 9.39
N ARG A 47 50.03 61.59 10.69
CA ARG A 47 49.20 61.01 11.76
C ARG A 47 48.33 62.10 12.37
N VAL A 48 47.01 61.93 12.28
CA VAL A 48 46.04 62.98 12.58
C VAL A 48 44.96 62.42 13.49
N ALA A 49 44.53 63.15 14.51
CA ALA A 49 43.42 62.75 15.36
C ALA A 49 42.10 63.28 14.76
N LEU A 50 41.47 62.51 13.86
CA LEU A 50 40.20 62.90 13.26
C LEU A 50 39.09 62.95 14.32
N THR A 51 38.12 63.84 14.12
CA THR A 51 37.01 64.07 15.08
C THR A 51 35.73 63.33 14.70
N ALA A 52 35.44 63.21 13.40
CA ALA A 52 34.34 62.46 12.82
C ALA A 52 34.61 62.24 11.32
N THR A 53 33.94 61.28 10.67
CA THR A 53 34.16 61.04 9.23
C THR A 53 33.68 62.22 8.39
N ASN A 54 32.60 62.89 8.77
CA ASN A 54 32.04 64.05 8.07
C ASN A 54 32.67 65.40 8.46
N SER A 55 33.84 65.40 9.11
CA SER A 55 34.53 66.61 9.58
C SER A 55 35.94 66.67 9.01
N GLN A 56 36.29 67.78 8.35
CA GLN A 56 37.65 68.01 7.87
C GLN A 56 38.64 68.29 9.01
N LEU A 57 38.17 68.66 10.20
CA LEU A 57 39.03 68.96 11.34
C LEU A 57 39.73 67.70 11.86
N PRO A 58 41.02 67.80 12.23
CA PRO A 58 41.79 69.04 12.45
C PRO A 58 42.59 69.53 11.23
N ILE A 59 42.37 68.98 10.03
CA ILE A 59 43.07 69.42 8.82
C ILE A 59 42.66 70.84 8.46
N THR A 60 43.64 71.75 8.40
CA THR A 60 43.47 73.14 8.00
C THR A 60 44.65 73.57 7.11
N PRO A 61 44.43 74.29 5.99
CA PRO A 61 43.14 74.58 5.33
C PRO A 61 42.34 73.31 4.94
N ALA A 62 41.09 73.48 4.50
CA ALA A 62 40.16 72.40 4.16
C ALA A 62 40.84 71.25 3.38
N ALA A 63 40.56 70.00 3.77
CA ALA A 63 41.09 68.83 3.09
C ALA A 63 40.66 68.81 1.61
N VAL A 64 41.57 68.40 0.73
CA VAL A 64 41.34 68.24 -0.71
C VAL A 64 41.04 66.77 -1.01
N GLU A 65 40.17 66.51 -1.98
CA GLU A 65 39.85 65.15 -2.42
C GLU A 65 41.12 64.36 -2.77
N GLY A 66 41.19 63.10 -2.31
CA GLY A 66 42.36 62.23 -2.45
C GLY A 66 43.43 62.42 -1.38
N MET A 67 43.32 63.43 -0.49
CA MET A 67 44.26 63.60 0.63
C MET A 67 44.21 62.39 1.57
N MET A 68 45.37 61.81 1.89
CA MET A 68 45.47 60.63 2.74
C MET A 68 46.14 60.94 4.09
N VAL A 69 45.58 60.40 5.18
CA VAL A 69 46.09 60.53 6.56
C VAL A 69 46.01 59.19 7.28
N TYR A 70 46.82 59.01 8.32
CA TYR A 70 46.63 57.96 9.30
C TYR A 70 45.88 58.54 10.50
N ASN A 71 44.62 58.17 10.69
CA ASN A 71 43.86 58.55 11.87
C ASN A 71 44.39 57.84 13.12
N THR A 72 44.54 58.56 14.22
CA THR A 72 44.98 58.04 15.52
C THR A 72 43.88 57.97 16.57
N ALA A 73 42.72 58.60 16.33
CA ALA A 73 41.65 58.72 17.31
C ALA A 73 40.51 57.71 17.09
N THR A 74 39.85 57.33 18.18
CA THR A 74 38.48 56.79 18.14
C THR A 74 37.54 57.91 18.58
N ALA A 75 36.76 58.48 17.66
CA ALA A 75 35.94 59.66 17.90
C ALA A 75 34.69 59.68 17.00
N GLY A 76 33.75 60.59 17.28
CA GLY A 76 32.49 60.73 16.55
C GLY A 76 31.33 59.93 17.16
N THR A 77 30.14 60.08 16.57
CA THR A 77 28.92 59.34 16.93
C THR A 77 28.36 58.67 15.68
N SER A 78 27.71 57.51 15.84
CA SER A 78 27.15 56.75 14.70
C SER A 78 26.20 57.63 13.86
N PRO A 79 26.33 57.67 12.52
CA PRO A 79 27.16 56.81 11.66
C PRO A 79 28.59 57.32 11.40
N ASN A 80 28.98 58.48 11.92
CA ASN A 80 30.20 59.20 11.55
C ASN A 80 31.41 58.94 12.48
N ILE A 81 31.61 57.68 12.86
CA ILE A 81 32.68 57.27 13.79
C ILE A 81 33.99 57.08 13.02
N VAL A 82 35.06 57.68 13.53
CA VAL A 82 36.43 57.37 13.12
C VAL A 82 37.09 56.45 14.14
N THR A 83 37.93 55.55 13.65
CA THR A 83 38.81 54.66 14.44
C THR A 83 40.21 54.69 13.85
N PRO A 84 41.27 54.32 14.60
CA PRO A 84 42.63 54.32 14.07
C PRO A 84 42.76 53.54 12.74
N GLY A 85 43.53 54.10 11.79
CA GLY A 85 43.74 53.51 10.46
C GLY A 85 43.96 54.55 9.35
N PHE A 86 44.20 54.10 8.12
CA PHE A 86 44.34 54.99 6.97
C PHE A 86 42.99 55.50 6.48
N TYR A 87 42.90 56.81 6.23
CA TYR A 87 41.73 57.47 5.64
C TYR A 87 42.17 58.33 4.46
N PHE A 88 41.31 58.44 3.46
CA PHE A 88 41.40 59.49 2.47
C PHE A 88 40.13 60.36 2.48
N TRP A 89 40.25 61.62 2.09
CA TRP A 89 39.12 62.51 1.91
C TRP A 89 38.50 62.29 0.52
N ASP A 90 37.21 61.97 0.44
CA ASP A 90 36.51 61.73 -0.84
C ASP A 90 35.87 62.99 -1.45
N GLY A 91 36.17 64.16 -0.87
CA GLY A 91 35.53 65.43 -1.21
C GLY A 91 34.43 65.85 -0.22
N THR A 92 33.83 64.89 0.48
CA THR A 92 32.69 65.10 1.40
C THR A 92 32.89 64.53 2.80
N MET A 93 33.60 63.41 2.92
CA MET A 93 33.90 62.74 4.18
C MET A 93 35.22 61.95 4.12
N TRP A 94 35.75 61.61 5.30
CA TRP A 94 36.86 60.70 5.46
C TRP A 94 36.39 59.26 5.26
N VAL A 95 36.96 58.60 4.25
CA VAL A 95 36.73 57.21 3.92
C VAL A 95 37.94 56.39 4.40
N LYS A 96 37.70 55.39 5.23
CA LYS A 96 38.75 54.49 5.72
C LYS A 96 39.21 53.57 4.58
N VAL A 97 40.51 53.57 4.26
CA VAL A 97 41.08 52.82 3.12
C VAL A 97 40.99 51.30 3.32
N ALA A 98 41.14 50.83 4.55
CA ALA A 98 40.82 49.46 4.99
C ALA A 98 40.99 49.34 6.51
N THR A 99 40.22 48.48 7.16
CA THR A 99 40.60 47.86 8.45
C THR A 99 41.57 46.72 8.13
N GLY A 100 42.84 46.81 8.52
CA GLY A 100 43.89 45.82 8.23
C GLY A 100 43.72 44.45 8.90
N GLY A 101 42.62 43.76 8.62
CA GLY A 101 42.58 42.29 8.56
C GLY A 101 42.35 41.90 7.10
N THR A 102 42.46 40.63 6.74
CA THR A 102 42.09 40.16 5.39
C THR A 102 40.60 40.47 5.14
N VAL A 103 40.29 41.66 4.59
CA VAL A 103 38.91 42.08 4.33
C VAL A 103 38.52 41.61 2.95
N THR A 104 38.12 40.35 2.88
CA THR A 104 36.79 40.04 2.35
C THR A 104 36.23 38.94 3.24
N LYS A 105 35.38 39.31 4.21
CA LYS A 105 34.36 38.37 4.71
C LYS A 105 33.24 38.19 3.68
N ASP A 106 33.39 38.84 2.53
CA ASP A 106 32.56 38.64 1.36
C ASP A 106 32.83 37.24 0.81
N TRP A 107 31.77 36.62 0.32
CA TRP A 107 31.90 35.40 -0.47
C TRP A 107 32.42 35.79 -1.86
N SER A 108 33.64 35.37 -2.21
CA SER A 108 34.17 35.60 -3.55
C SER A 108 33.30 34.88 -4.60
N VAL A 109 33.20 35.46 -5.80
CA VAL A 109 32.54 34.82 -6.96
C VAL A 109 33.21 33.53 -7.40
N THR A 110 34.49 33.33 -7.03
CA THR A 110 35.24 32.09 -7.26
C THR A 110 35.16 31.12 -6.08
N GLY A 111 34.43 31.48 -5.02
CA GLY A 111 34.43 30.77 -3.74
C GLY A 111 35.61 31.15 -2.85
N ASN A 112 35.41 30.97 -1.54
CA ASN A 112 36.46 31.09 -0.52
C ASN A 112 36.93 29.68 -0.13
N GLY A 113 38.23 29.50 0.15
CA GLY A 113 38.75 28.24 0.68
C GLY A 113 38.33 28.03 2.13
N ASP A 114 37.99 26.80 2.50
CA ASP A 114 37.65 26.44 3.88
C ASP A 114 38.93 26.36 4.72
N ASN A 115 39.13 27.33 5.60
CA ASN A 115 40.27 27.40 6.50
C ASN A 115 39.84 27.38 7.99
N SER A 116 38.55 27.25 8.31
CA SER A 116 38.02 27.29 9.68
C SER A 116 36.56 26.77 9.77
N PRO A 117 36.19 26.01 10.83
CA PRO A 117 34.80 25.58 11.07
C PRO A 117 33.82 26.73 11.40
N THR A 118 34.28 27.97 11.43
CA THR A 118 33.48 29.18 11.69
C THR A 118 33.09 29.95 10.43
N ASP A 119 33.62 29.59 9.26
CA ASP A 119 33.36 30.30 8.00
C ASP A 119 32.07 29.75 7.37
N PHE A 120 31.10 30.63 7.08
CA PHE A 120 29.84 30.23 6.42
C PHE A 120 29.25 31.35 5.58
N LEU A 121 28.46 30.97 4.58
CA LEU A 121 27.56 31.86 3.85
C LEU A 121 26.20 31.87 4.54
N GLY A 122 25.82 32.97 5.18
CA GLY A 122 24.57 33.07 5.91
C GLY A 122 24.45 34.31 6.77
N THR A 123 23.39 34.35 7.57
CA THR A 123 23.11 35.40 8.56
C THR A 123 23.34 34.86 9.97
N THR A 124 23.85 35.68 10.89
CA THR A 124 23.97 35.34 12.32
C THR A 124 22.77 35.81 13.15
N ASN A 125 21.87 36.56 12.53
CA ASN A 125 20.69 37.13 13.17
C ASN A 125 19.42 36.40 12.70
N ALA A 126 18.25 36.83 13.16
CA ALA A 126 16.98 36.16 12.87
C ALA A 126 16.46 36.36 11.43
N SER A 127 17.30 36.82 10.49
CA SER A 127 16.92 37.06 9.09
C SER A 127 17.23 35.85 8.22
N ASN A 128 16.48 35.68 7.13
CA ASN A 128 16.72 34.60 6.17
C ASN A 128 17.95 34.87 5.27
N LEU A 129 18.56 33.80 4.76
CA LEU A 129 19.50 33.90 3.63
C LEU A 129 18.72 33.81 2.31
N VAL A 130 18.76 34.89 1.52
CA VAL A 130 17.96 35.04 0.30
C VAL A 130 18.85 35.09 -0.94
N PHE A 131 18.61 34.17 -1.88
CA PHE A 131 19.23 34.20 -3.21
C PHE A 131 18.29 34.90 -4.20
N LYS A 132 18.80 35.94 -4.88
CA LYS A 132 18.04 36.75 -5.85
C LYS A 132 18.70 36.78 -7.22
N THR A 133 17.89 36.86 -8.27
CA THR A 133 18.33 37.25 -9.63
C THR A 133 17.44 38.37 -10.15
N ASN A 134 18.04 39.43 -10.72
CA ASN A 134 17.31 40.64 -11.14
C ASN A 134 16.38 41.19 -10.04
N ASN A 135 16.91 41.31 -8.81
CA ASN A 135 16.17 41.69 -7.60
C ASN A 135 14.94 40.82 -7.25
N THR A 136 14.78 39.66 -7.90
CA THR A 136 13.69 38.72 -7.65
C THR A 136 14.19 37.55 -6.83
N GLU A 137 13.51 37.23 -5.74
CA GLU A 137 13.79 36.07 -4.88
C GLU A 137 13.62 34.74 -5.64
N ARG A 138 14.61 33.85 -5.49
CA ARG A 138 14.64 32.53 -6.16
C ARG A 138 14.75 31.37 -5.17
N MET A 139 15.44 31.57 -4.06
CA MET A 139 15.60 30.58 -3.01
C MET A 139 15.80 31.29 -1.68
N VAL A 140 15.24 30.72 -0.63
CA VAL A 140 15.41 31.20 0.74
C VAL A 140 15.74 30.01 1.63
N ILE A 141 16.82 30.14 2.39
CA ILE A 141 17.05 29.29 3.57
C ILE A 141 16.41 30.01 4.75
N ASN A 142 15.33 29.43 5.24
CA ASN A 142 14.49 30.07 6.25
C ASN A 142 15.16 29.92 7.62
N ASN A 143 15.21 31.01 8.37
CA ASN A 143 15.46 30.93 9.80
C ASN A 143 14.15 30.44 10.47
N ALA A 144 13.93 29.13 10.45
CA ALA A 144 12.69 28.48 10.87
C ALA A 144 12.44 28.61 12.38
N ILE A 145 11.97 29.77 12.83
CA ILE A 145 11.26 29.91 14.11
C ILE A 145 10.05 30.84 13.88
N SER A 146 8.90 30.27 13.52
CA SER A 146 7.61 30.92 13.78
C SER A 146 6.62 29.88 14.32
N PRO A 147 6.04 30.06 15.53
CA PRO A 147 5.33 28.97 16.20
C PRO A 147 3.89 28.72 15.70
N ILE A 148 3.33 29.49 14.76
CA ILE A 148 1.86 29.54 14.58
C ILE A 148 1.32 29.49 13.14
N THR A 149 2.13 29.57 12.07
CA THR A 149 1.59 29.47 10.71
C THR A 149 2.43 28.56 9.83
N GLY A 150 1.90 27.36 9.60
CA GLY A 150 2.52 26.21 8.93
C GLY A 150 3.43 26.50 7.73
N THR A 151 4.54 25.77 7.73
CA THR A 151 5.33 25.34 6.57
C THR A 151 6.14 26.43 5.86
N ALA A 152 7.14 26.97 6.55
CA ALA A 152 8.39 27.34 5.88
C ALA A 152 9.34 26.14 6.05
N GLY A 153 9.50 25.31 5.03
CA GLY A 153 10.56 24.30 5.04
C GLY A 153 11.92 24.98 5.21
N ASP A 154 12.91 24.24 5.74
CA ASP A 154 14.29 24.74 5.95
C ASP A 154 14.84 25.42 4.68
N ILE A 155 14.40 24.94 3.52
CA ILE A 155 14.67 25.53 2.21
C ILE A 155 13.34 25.72 1.47
N SER A 156 13.11 26.95 1.00
CA SER A 156 12.03 27.26 0.05
C SER A 156 12.62 27.72 -1.29
N VAL A 157 12.04 27.26 -2.40
CA VAL A 157 12.49 27.58 -3.76
C VAL A 157 11.36 28.31 -4.49
N GLY A 158 11.50 29.62 -4.58
CA GLY A 158 10.47 30.56 -5.06
C GLY A 158 9.98 31.53 -4.01
N ASN A 159 8.97 32.33 -4.36
CA ASN A 159 8.23 33.28 -3.52
C ASN A 159 6.70 33.04 -3.68
N ALA A 160 5.89 33.87 -3.00
CA ALA A 160 4.42 33.78 -3.01
C ALA A 160 3.74 33.83 -4.41
N THR A 161 4.47 34.26 -5.44
CA THR A 161 3.96 34.45 -6.82
C THR A 161 4.75 33.66 -7.88
N SER A 162 5.86 33.01 -7.53
CA SER A 162 6.66 32.20 -8.46
C SER A 162 7.55 31.21 -7.70
N GLY A 163 7.41 29.92 -7.95
CA GLY A 163 8.24 28.90 -7.32
C GLY A 163 8.00 27.53 -7.94
N THR A 164 8.82 27.18 -8.91
CA THR A 164 8.75 25.85 -9.55
C THR A 164 10.16 25.27 -9.58
N LEU A 165 10.38 24.14 -8.90
CA LEU A 165 11.54 23.29 -9.12
C LEU A 165 11.38 22.62 -10.49
N LYS A 166 12.05 23.15 -11.51
CA LYS A 166 12.04 22.59 -12.87
C LYS A 166 13.25 21.70 -13.05
N ALA A 167 13.04 20.41 -13.27
CA ALA A 167 14.08 19.49 -13.73
C ALA A 167 13.77 19.05 -15.16
N ASN A 168 14.77 19.11 -16.05
CA ASN A 168 14.59 18.74 -17.46
C ASN A 168 14.56 17.21 -17.68
N THR A 169 14.96 16.43 -16.68
CA THR A 169 15.01 14.96 -16.71
C THR A 169 14.40 14.35 -15.44
N GLU A 170 14.86 14.78 -14.26
CA GLU A 170 14.41 14.25 -12.97
C GLU A 170 14.66 15.22 -11.80
N LEU A 171 13.65 15.41 -10.93
CA LEU A 171 13.82 15.98 -9.60
C LEU A 171 13.92 14.84 -8.57
N VAL A 172 15.06 14.74 -7.89
CA VAL A 172 15.33 13.73 -6.86
C VAL A 172 15.40 14.42 -5.49
N LEU A 173 14.55 14.00 -4.55
CA LEU A 173 14.65 14.35 -3.12
C LEU A 173 15.15 13.10 -2.39
N ARG A 174 16.42 13.10 -1.99
CA ARG A 174 17.10 11.96 -1.40
C ARG A 174 17.64 12.31 -0.02
N GLN A 175 17.38 11.44 0.95
CA GLN A 175 18.13 11.38 2.19
C GLN A 175 19.16 10.26 2.07
N ASP A 176 20.44 10.60 2.12
CA ASP A 176 21.51 9.63 2.30
C ASP A 176 21.37 8.99 3.69
N GLY A 177 20.65 7.88 3.75
CA GLY A 177 20.42 7.14 4.99
C GLY A 177 21.68 6.46 5.54
N ASP A 178 21.55 5.82 6.69
CA ASP A 178 22.62 5.18 7.45
C ASP A 178 22.88 3.73 6.98
N VAL A 179 23.23 2.82 7.90
CA VAL A 179 23.39 1.36 7.64
C VAL A 179 22.20 0.73 6.90
N PHE A 180 21.01 1.34 6.96
CA PHE A 180 19.81 0.85 6.29
C PHE A 180 19.58 1.44 4.88
N GLY A 181 20.50 2.25 4.39
CA GLY A 181 20.49 2.79 3.04
C GLY A 181 19.55 3.99 2.88
N SER A 182 19.54 4.55 1.68
CA SER A 182 18.96 5.87 1.42
C SER A 182 17.50 5.83 1.01
N SER A 183 16.72 6.79 1.49
CA SER A 183 15.33 7.02 1.06
C SER A 183 15.30 8.07 -0.04
N THR A 184 14.46 7.90 -1.07
CA THR A 184 14.43 8.81 -2.22
C THR A 184 13.02 8.94 -2.81
N LEU A 185 12.55 10.18 -2.98
CA LEU A 185 11.37 10.56 -3.76
C LEU A 185 11.83 11.14 -5.12
N ARG A 186 11.27 10.65 -6.23
CA ARG A 186 11.66 11.04 -7.60
C ARG A 186 10.45 11.54 -8.38
N LEU A 187 10.52 12.76 -8.91
CA LEU A 187 9.57 13.30 -9.88
C LEU A 187 10.26 13.41 -11.24
N ARG A 188 9.84 12.61 -12.22
CA ARG A 188 10.46 12.57 -13.56
C ARG A 188 9.49 13.09 -14.61
N ASN A 189 10.03 13.85 -15.56
CA ASN A 189 9.35 14.18 -16.81
C ASN A 189 9.99 13.30 -17.90
N ARG A 190 9.22 12.40 -18.49
CA ARG A 190 9.67 11.56 -19.61
C ARG A 190 8.73 11.83 -20.79
N ASN A 191 9.22 11.65 -22.02
CA ASN A 191 8.45 11.94 -23.24
C ASN A 191 7.04 11.32 -23.18
N GLY A 192 6.02 12.15 -22.88
CA GLY A 192 4.61 11.77 -22.77
C GLY A 192 3.98 11.67 -21.36
N GLU A 193 4.72 11.75 -20.24
CA GLU A 193 4.17 11.58 -18.86
C GLU A 193 4.89 12.43 -17.79
N ASN A 194 4.13 13.05 -16.88
CA ASN A 194 4.57 13.81 -15.68
C ASN A 194 3.78 13.34 -14.43
N GLY A 195 4.37 13.28 -13.21
CA GLY A 195 3.56 13.24 -11.97
C GLY A 195 4.26 13.05 -10.60
N ALA A 196 3.58 13.51 -9.52
CA ALA A 196 3.25 12.72 -8.32
C ALA A 196 2.04 13.36 -7.58
N VAL A 197 0.88 13.28 -8.22
CA VAL A 197 -0.48 13.50 -7.69
C VAL A 197 -1.34 12.47 -8.42
N PHE A 198 -2.18 11.72 -7.70
CA PHE A 198 -3.13 10.78 -8.31
C PHE A 198 -4.54 11.15 -7.88
N GLU A 199 -5.17 12.01 -8.65
CA GLU A 199 -6.53 12.50 -8.47
C GLU A 199 -7.29 12.17 -9.76
N THR A 200 -8.50 11.61 -9.64
CA THR A 200 -9.42 11.47 -10.77
C THR A 200 -10.55 12.49 -10.61
N ILE A 201 -10.72 13.31 -11.64
CA ILE A 201 -11.80 14.30 -11.79
C ILE A 201 -12.84 13.85 -12.83
N ASP A 202 -12.69 12.62 -13.36
CA ASP A 202 -13.62 11.99 -14.29
C ASP A 202 -14.69 11.22 -13.50
N ALA A 203 -15.97 11.56 -13.71
CA ALA A 203 -17.08 10.90 -13.04
C ALA A 203 -17.27 9.42 -13.45
N SER A 204 -16.51 8.92 -14.44
CA SER A 204 -16.67 7.58 -15.00
C SER A 204 -15.54 6.58 -14.67
N ALA A 205 -14.51 6.97 -13.89
CA ALA A 205 -13.45 6.06 -13.41
C ALA A 205 -13.15 6.25 -11.91
N PHE A 206 -13.15 5.15 -11.14
CA PHE A 206 -13.27 5.17 -9.67
C PHE A 206 -12.05 4.63 -8.87
N LEU A 207 -10.85 4.50 -9.46
CA LEU A 207 -9.71 3.86 -8.77
C LEU A 207 -8.40 4.66 -8.90
N VAL A 208 -7.70 4.79 -7.76
CA VAL A 208 -6.34 5.31 -7.60
C VAL A 208 -5.58 4.35 -6.69
N ASP A 209 -4.47 3.76 -7.15
CA ASP A 209 -3.67 2.78 -6.39
C ASP A 209 -2.38 3.38 -5.79
N PHE A 210 -2.01 2.91 -4.59
CA PHE A 210 -0.69 3.11 -3.95
C PHE A 210 0.10 1.78 -3.96
N LEU A 211 1.36 1.77 -4.42
CA LEU A 211 2.24 0.58 -4.43
C LEU A 211 3.59 0.83 -3.73
N PHE A 212 3.97 -0.04 -2.79
CA PHE A 212 5.28 -0.06 -2.14
C PHE A 212 6.02 -1.37 -2.47
N LYS A 213 7.26 -1.28 -2.99
CA LYS A 213 8.08 -2.43 -3.40
C LYS A 213 9.38 -2.47 -2.60
N THR A 214 9.68 -3.58 -1.94
CA THR A 214 10.99 -3.83 -1.28
C THR A 214 11.84 -4.79 -2.11
N GLY A 215 13.17 -4.59 -2.06
CA GLY A 215 14.16 -5.06 -3.04
C GLY A 215 14.48 -6.56 -3.08
N ALA A 216 15.34 -6.91 -4.04
CA ALA A 216 15.54 -8.24 -4.61
C ALA A 216 16.54 -9.13 -3.83
N SER A 217 16.01 -10.21 -3.26
CA SER A 217 16.59 -11.54 -2.92
C SER A 217 16.15 -11.92 -1.49
N ALA A 218 15.16 -12.78 -1.24
CA ALA A 218 14.52 -13.81 -2.06
C ALA A 218 12.97 -13.77 -1.94
N SER A 219 12.31 -14.21 -3.01
CA SER A 219 10.85 -14.32 -3.25
C SER A 219 10.01 -14.94 -2.11
N PRO A 220 8.68 -14.67 -1.99
CA PRO A 220 7.88 -13.45 -2.18
C PRO A 220 7.04 -13.15 -0.89
N ILE A 221 6.39 -12.00 -0.63
CA ILE A 221 5.13 -11.51 -1.19
C ILE A 221 4.97 -10.03 -0.73
N ILE A 222 4.49 -9.22 -1.67
CA ILE A 222 4.21 -7.78 -1.58
C ILE A 222 2.69 -7.58 -1.46
N SER A 223 2.23 -6.80 -0.48
CA SER A 223 0.87 -6.25 -0.39
C SER A 223 0.92 -4.84 0.19
N ASN A 224 0.10 -3.95 -0.36
CA ASN A 224 0.25 -2.49 -0.39
C ASN A 224 -0.44 -1.72 0.75
N ILE A 225 -1.22 -2.38 1.61
CA ILE A 225 -1.74 -1.81 2.87
C ILE A 225 -1.70 -2.91 3.94
N ARG A 226 -1.05 -2.66 5.08
CA ARG A 226 -0.87 -3.61 6.19
C ARG A 226 -1.25 -2.97 7.53
N PHE A 227 -2.15 -3.60 8.28
CA PHE A 227 -2.29 -3.42 9.73
C PHE A 227 -1.67 -4.65 10.43
N GLU A 228 -0.64 -4.43 11.24
CA GLU A 228 0.26 -5.49 11.73
C GLU A 228 0.13 -5.75 13.24
N THR A 229 0.11 -7.04 13.63
CA THR A 229 0.20 -7.51 15.02
C THR A 229 1.59 -8.09 15.31
N ARG A 230 2.48 -7.36 15.99
CA ARG A 230 3.78 -7.88 16.47
C ARG A 230 3.67 -8.51 17.87
N PRO A 231 4.50 -9.50 18.27
CA PRO A 231 4.38 -10.21 19.56
C PRO A 231 4.49 -9.34 20.83
N GLY A 232 5.15 -8.17 20.76
CA GLY A 232 5.20 -7.15 21.82
C GLY A 232 4.23 -5.97 21.63
N SER A 233 3.45 -5.97 20.55
CA SER A 233 2.46 -4.93 20.21
C SER A 233 1.19 -5.56 19.62
N LYS A 234 0.87 -6.77 20.08
CA LYS A 234 -0.29 -7.55 19.69
C LYS A 234 -1.49 -6.93 20.40
N LYS A 235 -2.49 -6.45 19.66
CA LYS A 235 -3.84 -6.24 20.23
C LYS A 235 -4.75 -7.46 20.07
N ILE A 236 -4.33 -8.48 19.30
CA ILE A 236 -4.98 -9.79 19.24
C ILE A 236 -3.93 -10.87 19.48
N ALA A 237 -4.19 -11.71 20.48
CA ALA A 237 -3.32 -12.81 20.85
C ALA A 237 -3.43 -13.94 19.80
N THR A 238 -2.37 -14.12 19.00
CA THR A 238 -2.05 -15.23 18.07
C THR A 238 -1.98 -14.81 16.59
N ASN A 239 -1.37 -15.67 15.80
CA ASN A 239 -0.60 -15.49 14.56
C ASN A 239 -1.46 -15.38 13.30
N THR A 240 -2.19 -14.27 13.14
CA THR A 240 -2.91 -13.96 11.90
C THR A 240 -2.70 -12.51 11.47
N THR A 241 -2.50 -12.31 10.17
CA THR A 241 -2.56 -11.01 9.48
C THR A 241 -3.84 -10.97 8.65
N GLU A 242 -4.52 -9.82 8.59
CA GLU A 242 -5.82 -9.66 7.91
C GLU A 242 -5.78 -8.58 6.81
N PHE A 243 -6.60 -8.77 5.78
CA PHE A 243 -6.96 -7.79 4.75
C PHE A 243 -8.49 -7.57 4.79
N GLN A 244 -8.93 -6.34 5.08
CA GLN A 244 -10.31 -5.98 5.40
C GLN A 244 -10.96 -5.10 4.31
N PHE A 245 -12.24 -5.35 3.98
CA PHE A 245 -13.11 -4.41 3.26
C PHE A 245 -14.41 -4.17 4.04
N GLY A 246 -14.76 -2.91 4.31
CA GLY A 246 -16.06 -2.51 4.90
C GLY A 246 -15.98 -1.32 5.85
N LYS A 247 -17.10 -0.59 6.00
CA LYS A 247 -17.33 0.39 7.08
C LYS A 247 -17.63 -0.40 8.39
N PRO A 248 -17.28 0.13 9.58
CA PRO A 248 -17.73 -0.46 10.84
C PRO A 248 -19.25 -0.62 10.84
N ASP A 249 -19.77 -1.81 11.16
CA ASP A 249 -21.17 -1.92 11.52
C ASP A 249 -21.45 -1.16 12.83
N ASN A 250 -22.70 -0.76 13.04
CA ASN A 250 -23.11 -0.01 14.24
C ASN A 250 -23.26 -0.89 15.48
N LEU A 251 -22.94 -2.19 15.40
CA LEU A 251 -23.24 -3.18 16.45
C LEU A 251 -21.98 -3.67 17.17
N ASN A 252 -20.86 -3.89 16.47
CA ASN A 252 -19.62 -4.41 17.06
C ASN A 252 -18.32 -3.87 16.45
N GLY A 253 -18.38 -2.99 15.44
CA GLY A 253 -17.20 -2.27 14.93
C GLY A 253 -16.20 -3.13 14.14
N GLY A 254 -16.61 -4.31 13.66
CA GLY A 254 -15.81 -5.18 12.80
C GLY A 254 -16.05 -4.95 11.29
N PRO A 255 -15.13 -5.40 10.42
CA PRO A 255 -15.26 -5.30 8.96
C PRO A 255 -16.21 -6.37 8.39
N THR A 256 -16.77 -6.10 7.21
CA THR A 256 -17.82 -6.94 6.58
C THR A 256 -17.32 -8.11 5.71
N LEU A 257 -16.03 -8.19 5.36
CA LEU A 257 -15.48 -9.32 4.58
C LEU A 257 -13.97 -9.54 4.83
N VAL A 258 -13.59 -10.80 5.05
CA VAL A 258 -12.20 -11.24 5.34
C VAL A 258 -11.76 -12.34 4.37
N VAL A 259 -10.66 -12.13 3.62
CA VAL A 259 -10.10 -13.14 2.69
C VAL A 259 -8.57 -13.27 2.83
N GLY A 260 -8.11 -14.47 3.23
CA GLY A 260 -6.76 -14.98 2.95
C GLY A 260 -5.65 -14.71 3.99
N ALA A 261 -5.07 -15.78 4.52
CA ALA A 261 -3.66 -15.85 4.92
C ALA A 261 -3.02 -17.05 4.20
N ASN A 262 -1.74 -16.96 3.82
CA ASN A 262 -0.96 -18.07 3.25
C ASN A 262 0.24 -18.42 4.14
N GLY A 263 0.47 -19.72 4.30
CA GLY A 263 1.47 -20.40 5.14
C GLY A 263 0.99 -21.84 5.39
N THR A 264 1.89 -22.80 5.60
CA THR A 264 1.49 -24.18 5.95
C THR A 264 0.62 -24.18 7.22
N GLY A 265 -0.64 -24.61 7.09
CA GLY A 265 -1.66 -24.49 8.16
C GLY A 265 -2.57 -23.25 8.05
N SER A 266 -2.42 -22.43 7.02
CA SER A 266 -3.26 -21.24 6.79
C SER A 266 -4.45 -21.58 5.91
N ASN A 267 -5.64 -21.39 6.46
CA ASN A 267 -6.90 -21.60 5.78
C ASN A 267 -7.73 -20.34 5.96
N SER A 268 -8.21 -19.80 4.84
CA SER A 268 -9.23 -18.77 4.79
C SER A 268 -10.34 -19.01 5.81
N ALA A 269 -11.03 -17.96 6.30
CA ALA A 269 -12.27 -18.14 7.08
C ALA A 269 -13.28 -19.03 6.32
N PHE A 270 -13.22 -19.02 4.99
CA PHE A 270 -13.97 -19.92 4.10
C PHE A 270 -13.49 -21.40 4.09
N ARG A 271 -12.29 -21.71 4.63
CA ARG A 271 -11.65 -23.03 4.57
C ARG A 271 -11.51 -23.72 5.94
N LEU A 272 -11.34 -22.98 7.05
CA LEU A 272 -11.40 -23.54 8.43
C LEU A 272 -12.49 -22.94 9.30
N GLY A 273 -12.96 -21.73 9.03
CA GLY A 273 -13.98 -21.07 9.84
C GLY A 273 -15.38 -21.57 9.55
N SER A 274 -16.35 -20.95 10.23
CA SER A 274 -17.77 -21.04 9.94
C SER A 274 -18.20 -19.72 9.30
N VAL A 275 -18.97 -19.77 8.23
CA VAL A 275 -19.55 -18.59 7.57
C VAL A 275 -20.96 -18.38 8.11
N GLY A 276 -21.16 -17.28 8.84
CA GLY A 276 -22.47 -16.83 9.27
C GLY A 276 -23.00 -15.75 8.32
N ILE A 277 -24.20 -15.95 7.77
CA ILE A 277 -24.97 -14.93 7.07
C ILE A 277 -26.13 -14.57 8.00
N GLY A 278 -26.20 -13.32 8.45
CA GLY A 278 -27.20 -12.89 9.45
C GLY A 278 -26.89 -13.27 10.91
N THR A 279 -25.80 -14.01 11.17
CA THR A 279 -25.36 -14.39 12.53
C THR A 279 -23.84 -14.20 12.70
N VAL A 280 -23.43 -13.77 13.90
CA VAL A 280 -22.02 -13.62 14.29
C VAL A 280 -21.46 -14.84 15.04
N ALA A 281 -22.31 -15.81 15.39
CA ALA A 281 -21.94 -17.00 16.15
C ALA A 281 -22.42 -18.29 15.44
N PRO A 282 -21.99 -18.54 14.19
CA PRO A 282 -22.43 -19.71 13.44
C PRO A 282 -22.02 -21.02 14.13
N THR A 283 -23.01 -21.88 14.34
CA THR A 283 -22.92 -23.24 14.90
C THR A 283 -22.58 -24.31 13.85
N ALA A 284 -22.69 -23.96 12.56
CA ALA A 284 -22.33 -24.81 11.42
C ALA A 284 -21.32 -24.12 10.49
N LYS A 285 -20.69 -24.88 9.59
CA LYS A 285 -19.71 -24.34 8.63
C LYS A 285 -20.29 -23.27 7.70
N LEU A 286 -21.58 -23.39 7.39
CA LEU A 286 -22.40 -22.36 6.79
C LEU A 286 -23.68 -22.28 7.61
N GLU A 287 -23.97 -21.13 8.20
CA GLU A 287 -25.23 -20.85 8.87
C GLU A 287 -25.85 -19.60 8.26
N ILE A 288 -27.12 -19.68 7.90
CA ILE A 288 -27.89 -18.57 7.35
C ILE A 288 -29.04 -18.30 8.32
N ASP A 289 -28.88 -17.28 9.15
CA ASP A 289 -29.92 -16.80 10.06
C ASP A 289 -30.77 -15.75 9.32
N ALA A 290 -32.02 -16.11 9.04
CA ALA A 290 -33.01 -15.23 8.41
C ALA A 290 -34.10 -14.78 9.41
N THR A 291 -33.79 -14.77 10.70
CA THR A 291 -34.72 -14.28 11.73
C THR A 291 -35.07 -12.82 11.46
N GLY A 292 -36.33 -12.55 11.11
CA GLY A 292 -36.84 -11.21 10.81
C GLY A 292 -36.77 -10.79 9.34
N GLU A 293 -36.27 -11.65 8.45
CA GLU A 293 -36.16 -11.36 7.02
C GLU A 293 -37.43 -11.70 6.24
N THR A 294 -37.67 -10.97 5.14
CA THR A 294 -38.84 -11.19 4.27
C THR A 294 -38.51 -12.01 3.01
N ILE A 295 -37.27 -12.44 2.86
CA ILE A 295 -36.79 -13.23 1.71
C ILE A 295 -36.20 -14.58 2.16
N PRO A 296 -36.23 -15.62 1.32
CA PRO A 296 -35.68 -16.92 1.69
C PRO A 296 -34.16 -16.87 1.94
N PRO A 297 -33.65 -17.54 2.99
CA PRO A 297 -32.20 -17.58 3.30
C PRO A 297 -31.36 -18.31 2.25
N LEU A 298 -31.94 -19.30 1.56
CA LEU A 298 -31.25 -20.10 0.54
C LEU A 298 -32.21 -20.46 -0.58
N GLU A 299 -31.84 -20.13 -1.81
CA GLU A 299 -32.51 -20.59 -3.02
C GLU A 299 -31.63 -21.62 -3.74
N ILE A 300 -32.18 -22.83 -3.98
CA ILE A 300 -31.54 -23.84 -4.83
C ILE A 300 -32.31 -23.87 -6.15
N VAL A 301 -31.72 -23.29 -7.19
CA VAL A 301 -32.34 -23.22 -8.51
C VAL A 301 -32.52 -24.63 -9.11
N PRO A 302 -33.70 -24.96 -9.68
CA PRO A 302 -33.92 -26.25 -10.33
C PRO A 302 -32.91 -26.53 -11.46
N SER A 303 -32.34 -27.73 -11.47
CA SER A 303 -31.44 -28.17 -12.53
C SER A 303 -32.22 -28.53 -13.80
N ALA A 304 -31.75 -28.06 -14.95
CA ALA A 304 -32.37 -28.35 -16.26
C ALA A 304 -32.08 -29.77 -16.78
N SER A 305 -30.98 -30.38 -16.34
CA SER A 305 -30.58 -31.75 -16.68
C SER A 305 -29.98 -32.44 -15.46
N VAL A 306 -29.96 -33.77 -15.43
CA VAL A 306 -29.35 -34.52 -14.32
C VAL A 306 -27.83 -34.36 -14.39
N PRO A 307 -27.18 -33.69 -13.42
CA PRO A 307 -25.74 -33.48 -13.43
C PRO A 307 -25.00 -34.76 -13.03
N ALA A 308 -23.73 -34.86 -13.40
CA ALA A 308 -22.88 -35.95 -12.93
C ALA A 308 -22.65 -35.83 -11.42
N GLY A 309 -23.06 -36.85 -10.67
CA GLY A 309 -22.76 -36.92 -9.24
C GLY A 309 -21.36 -37.51 -9.01
N THR A 310 -20.60 -36.90 -8.12
CA THR A 310 -19.20 -37.25 -7.84
C THR A 310 -18.92 -37.45 -6.35
N ALA A 311 -19.80 -37.02 -5.45
CA ALA A 311 -19.61 -37.14 -4.02
C ALA A 311 -20.93 -37.22 -3.24
N ASN A 312 -20.91 -37.94 -2.12
CA ASN A 312 -22.02 -37.91 -1.15
C ASN A 312 -22.23 -36.49 -0.63
N GLY A 313 -23.49 -36.11 -0.42
CA GLY A 313 -23.88 -34.79 0.09
C GLY A 313 -24.03 -33.72 -0.98
N GLN A 314 -23.75 -34.02 -2.25
CA GLN A 314 -24.20 -33.16 -3.35
C GLN A 314 -25.73 -33.11 -3.38
N MET A 315 -26.27 -31.91 -3.54
CA MET A 315 -27.70 -31.63 -3.57
C MET A 315 -28.10 -31.12 -4.95
N MET A 316 -29.22 -31.60 -5.46
CA MET A 316 -29.84 -31.12 -6.69
C MET A 316 -31.33 -30.92 -6.43
N PHE A 317 -31.86 -29.78 -6.83
CA PHE A 317 -33.31 -29.59 -6.89
C PHE A 317 -33.78 -29.82 -8.34
N MET A 318 -34.77 -30.68 -8.54
CA MET A 318 -35.35 -30.98 -9.87
C MET A 318 -36.76 -31.53 -9.68
N ASP A 319 -37.69 -31.25 -10.59
CA ASP A 319 -39.07 -31.76 -10.55
C ASP A 319 -39.73 -31.62 -9.17
N ASN A 320 -39.61 -30.43 -8.58
CA ASN A 320 -40.13 -30.10 -7.25
C ASN A 320 -39.58 -30.96 -6.10
N THR A 321 -38.51 -31.71 -6.32
CA THR A 321 -37.94 -32.65 -5.36
C THR A 321 -36.46 -32.35 -5.13
N LEU A 322 -36.05 -32.36 -3.86
CA LEU A 322 -34.65 -32.33 -3.50
C LEU A 322 -34.06 -33.74 -3.61
N TYR A 323 -33.02 -33.88 -4.41
CA TYR A 323 -32.23 -35.08 -4.58
C TYR A 323 -30.86 -34.92 -3.90
N MET A 324 -30.39 -35.99 -3.30
CA MET A 324 -29.03 -36.13 -2.80
C MET A 324 -28.33 -37.24 -3.58
N PHE A 325 -27.06 -37.00 -3.94
CA PHE A 325 -26.28 -38.03 -4.61
C PHE A 325 -25.83 -39.10 -3.60
N ASP A 326 -26.18 -40.36 -3.87
CA ASP A 326 -25.68 -41.54 -3.17
C ASP A 326 -24.55 -42.14 -4.00
N LEU A 327 -23.31 -41.94 -3.53
CA LEU A 327 -22.09 -42.41 -4.19
C LEU A 327 -22.00 -43.94 -4.21
N THR A 328 -22.47 -44.62 -3.16
CA THR A 328 -22.44 -46.09 -3.06
C THR A 328 -23.33 -46.73 -4.12
N ARG A 329 -24.48 -46.10 -4.41
CA ARG A 329 -25.44 -46.57 -5.42
C ARG A 329 -25.27 -45.89 -6.78
N ASN A 330 -24.40 -44.87 -6.86
CA ASN A 330 -24.11 -44.04 -8.01
C ASN A 330 -25.37 -43.43 -8.64
N LYS A 331 -26.23 -42.82 -7.81
CA LYS A 331 -27.56 -42.31 -8.22
C LYS A 331 -27.95 -41.06 -7.47
N TRP A 332 -28.72 -40.20 -8.13
CA TRP A 332 -29.48 -39.15 -7.47
C TRP A 332 -30.75 -39.73 -6.87
N LEU A 333 -30.88 -39.66 -5.55
CA LEU A 333 -32.01 -40.20 -4.80
C LEU A 333 -32.74 -39.10 -4.05
N SER A 334 -34.06 -39.16 -3.97
CA SER A 334 -34.84 -38.19 -3.19
C SER A 334 -34.34 -38.10 -1.74
N ALA A 335 -34.35 -36.89 -1.17
CA ALA A 335 -34.04 -36.71 0.23
C ALA A 335 -35.04 -37.49 1.11
N GLU A 336 -36.32 -37.44 0.75
CA GLU A 336 -37.40 -38.22 1.37
C GLU A 336 -37.30 -39.72 1.07
N THR A 337 -37.70 -40.54 2.06
CA THR A 337 -37.87 -41.99 1.93
C THR A 337 -39.35 -42.34 2.04
N ILE A 338 -39.82 -43.23 1.17
CA ILE A 338 -41.19 -43.70 1.14
C ILE A 338 -41.20 -45.18 1.52
N THR A 339 -42.16 -45.60 2.35
CA THR A 339 -42.31 -46.98 2.76
C THR A 339 -43.51 -47.63 2.08
N LEU A 340 -43.34 -48.85 1.59
CA LEU A 340 -44.44 -49.69 1.12
C LEU A 340 -44.45 -50.98 1.91
N SER A 341 -45.57 -51.26 2.56
CA SER A 341 -45.75 -52.47 3.37
C SER A 341 -46.63 -53.48 2.63
N PHE A 342 -46.17 -54.72 2.62
CA PHE A 342 -46.84 -55.86 2.03
C PHE A 342 -47.08 -56.89 3.12
N THR A 343 -48.33 -57.26 3.32
CA THR A 343 -48.72 -58.15 4.41
C THR A 343 -49.63 -59.27 3.91
N ASN A 344 -49.71 -60.34 4.69
CA ASN A 344 -50.80 -61.30 4.57
C ASN A 344 -51.25 -61.66 5.98
N ASN A 345 -52.54 -61.98 6.14
CA ASN A 345 -53.07 -62.50 7.39
C ASN A 345 -53.31 -64.00 7.19
N GLY A 346 -52.70 -64.80 8.06
CA GLY A 346 -52.69 -66.25 8.03
C GLY A 346 -51.45 -66.87 7.40
N THR A 347 -51.56 -68.17 7.16
CA THR A 347 -50.52 -69.04 6.60
C THR A 347 -50.27 -68.70 5.14
N THR A 348 -49.01 -68.45 4.79
CA THR A 348 -48.59 -67.89 3.49
C THR A 348 -47.50 -68.74 2.84
N THR A 349 -47.72 -69.16 1.61
CA THR A 349 -46.74 -69.88 0.79
C THR A 349 -47.07 -69.77 -0.69
N ASN A 350 -46.04 -69.68 -1.54
CA ASN A 350 -46.19 -69.65 -3.00
C ASN A 350 -47.24 -68.65 -3.51
N GLU A 351 -47.33 -67.47 -2.88
CA GLU A 351 -48.35 -66.46 -3.19
C GLU A 351 -47.82 -65.04 -3.06
N TYR A 352 -48.52 -64.07 -3.66
CA TYR A 352 -48.19 -62.66 -3.52
C TYR A 352 -48.74 -62.12 -2.21
N LEU A 353 -47.91 -61.34 -1.50
CA LEU A 353 -48.37 -60.54 -0.38
C LEU A 353 -49.25 -59.39 -0.86
N ARG A 354 -50.11 -58.91 0.04
CA ARG A 354 -51.10 -57.87 -0.25
C ARG A 354 -50.49 -56.51 0.03
N PHE A 355 -50.61 -55.59 -0.92
CA PHE A 355 -50.58 -54.16 -0.62
C PHE A 355 -52.02 -53.76 -0.27
N GLU A 356 -52.23 -53.27 0.94
CA GLU A 356 -53.56 -53.02 1.47
C GLU A 356 -54.45 -54.29 1.32
N ASN A 357 -55.57 -54.18 0.60
CA ASN A 357 -56.51 -55.30 0.39
C ASN A 357 -56.47 -55.89 -1.04
N ILE A 358 -55.40 -55.62 -1.81
CA ILE A 358 -55.33 -56.07 -3.21
C ILE A 358 -54.84 -57.51 -3.29
N ARG A 359 -55.67 -58.41 -3.85
CA ARG A 359 -55.38 -59.84 -4.05
C ARG A 359 -55.24 -60.22 -5.52
N THR A 360 -54.25 -59.66 -6.21
CA THR A 360 -53.97 -59.99 -7.62
C THR A 360 -52.49 -60.24 -7.83
N ARG A 361 -52.10 -60.80 -9.00
CA ARG A 361 -50.67 -60.90 -9.39
C ARG A 361 -50.00 -59.54 -9.59
N MET A 362 -50.78 -58.45 -9.59
CA MET A 362 -50.32 -57.06 -9.65
C MET A 362 -50.62 -56.33 -8.34
N SER A 363 -50.56 -57.02 -7.20
CA SER A 363 -50.87 -56.54 -5.84
C SER A 363 -50.03 -55.36 -5.31
N GLY A 364 -49.34 -54.60 -6.16
CA GLY A 364 -48.42 -53.54 -5.78
C GLY A 364 -49.01 -52.17 -6.06
N LEU A 365 -48.43 -51.13 -5.46
CA LEU A 365 -48.70 -49.77 -5.92
C LEU A 365 -48.09 -49.55 -7.31
N LYS A 366 -48.83 -48.94 -8.23
CA LYS A 366 -48.29 -48.46 -9.51
C LYS A 366 -47.40 -47.26 -9.22
N MET A 367 -46.10 -47.38 -9.50
CA MET A 367 -45.13 -46.36 -9.11
C MET A 367 -45.28 -45.09 -9.95
N PRO A 368 -45.42 -43.89 -9.34
CA PRO A 368 -45.56 -42.66 -10.10
C PRO A 368 -44.23 -42.18 -10.73
N PHE A 369 -43.09 -42.57 -10.14
CA PHE A 369 -41.76 -42.13 -10.56
C PHE A 369 -40.78 -43.30 -10.61
N ASN A 370 -39.65 -43.12 -11.30
CA ASN A 370 -38.52 -44.04 -11.22
C ASN A 370 -38.00 -44.04 -9.78
N GLY A 371 -37.63 -45.21 -9.25
CA GLY A 371 -37.15 -45.30 -7.88
C GLY A 371 -36.24 -46.48 -7.63
N THR A 372 -35.68 -46.49 -6.43
CA THR A 372 -34.79 -47.53 -5.92
C THR A 372 -35.27 -47.99 -4.56
N ILE A 373 -35.36 -49.31 -4.36
CA ILE A 373 -35.54 -49.92 -3.05
C ILE A 373 -34.18 -49.93 -2.36
N MET A 374 -34.13 -49.23 -1.24
CA MET A 374 -32.94 -48.88 -0.47
C MET A 374 -32.73 -49.79 0.73
N ALA A 375 -33.84 -50.25 1.32
CA ALA A 375 -33.83 -51.19 2.42
C ALA A 375 -35.08 -52.07 2.41
N ILE A 376 -34.97 -53.21 3.06
CA ILE A 376 -36.03 -54.19 3.25
C ILE A 376 -36.02 -54.58 4.72
N THR A 377 -37.17 -54.52 5.37
CA THR A 377 -37.40 -55.23 6.62
C THR A 377 -38.51 -56.24 6.41
N ALA A 378 -38.40 -57.40 7.06
CA ALA A 378 -39.45 -58.39 7.04
C ALA A 378 -39.55 -59.06 8.40
N GLN A 379 -40.76 -59.48 8.75
CA GLN A 379 -41.01 -60.29 9.93
C GLN A 379 -42.24 -61.18 9.72
N SER A 380 -42.37 -62.20 10.56
CA SER A 380 -43.55 -63.06 10.68
C SER A 380 -43.90 -63.32 12.14
N SER A 381 -45.16 -63.70 12.39
CA SER A 381 -45.64 -64.05 13.74
C SER A 381 -45.28 -65.49 14.14
N GLY A 382 -44.98 -66.35 13.16
CA GLY A 382 -44.58 -67.74 13.36
C GLY A 382 -44.50 -68.52 12.03
N GLY A 383 -44.48 -69.85 12.12
CA GLY A 383 -44.26 -70.74 10.96
C GLY A 383 -42.78 -71.00 10.70
N ASP A 384 -42.40 -71.20 9.44
CA ASP A 384 -41.00 -71.42 9.05
C ASP A 384 -40.15 -70.15 9.27
N ALA A 385 -39.22 -70.25 10.23
CA ALA A 385 -38.29 -69.19 10.60
C ALA A 385 -37.36 -68.74 9.46
N ASN A 386 -37.20 -69.53 8.40
CA ASN A 386 -36.32 -69.28 7.27
C ASN A 386 -37.05 -69.10 5.94
N LYS A 387 -38.33 -68.69 5.96
CA LYS A 387 -39.16 -68.52 4.76
C LYS A 387 -38.49 -67.64 3.70
N GLY A 388 -38.51 -68.09 2.45
CA GLY A 388 -38.02 -67.32 1.31
C GLY A 388 -39.06 -66.38 0.71
N PHE A 389 -38.62 -65.17 0.37
CA PHE A 389 -39.39 -64.11 -0.28
C PHE A 389 -38.65 -63.55 -1.49
N GLU A 390 -39.42 -63.01 -2.43
CA GLU A 390 -38.91 -62.36 -3.63
C GLU A 390 -39.59 -61.01 -3.83
N ILE A 391 -38.80 -60.00 -4.16
CA ILE A 391 -39.30 -58.76 -4.74
C ILE A 391 -39.45 -58.97 -6.24
N ARG A 392 -40.65 -58.72 -6.74
CA ARG A 392 -41.00 -58.88 -8.16
C ARG A 392 -41.64 -57.60 -8.67
N LYS A 393 -41.86 -57.53 -9.98
CA LYS A 393 -42.62 -56.44 -10.58
C LYS A 393 -43.55 -56.90 -11.69
N ASN A 394 -44.63 -56.14 -11.89
CA ASN A 394 -45.59 -56.29 -12.98
C ASN A 394 -46.21 -57.70 -13.07
N GLY A 395 -46.30 -58.41 -11.94
CA GLY A 395 -46.77 -59.80 -11.88
C GLY A 395 -45.91 -60.82 -12.61
N ASN A 396 -44.69 -60.44 -13.03
CA ASN A 396 -43.71 -61.34 -13.62
C ASN A 396 -43.17 -62.32 -12.57
N THR A 397 -42.75 -63.52 -12.99
CA THR A 397 -42.16 -64.54 -12.12
C THR A 397 -40.67 -64.33 -11.88
N THR A 398 -39.99 -63.47 -12.66
CA THR A 398 -38.59 -63.15 -12.45
C THR A 398 -38.41 -62.28 -11.20
N SER A 399 -37.63 -62.79 -10.25
CA SER A 399 -37.23 -62.04 -9.06
C SER A 399 -36.27 -60.91 -9.41
N LEU A 400 -36.52 -59.72 -8.85
CA LEU A 400 -35.55 -58.62 -8.81
C LEU A 400 -34.55 -58.81 -7.67
N PHE A 401 -34.98 -59.47 -6.59
CA PHE A 401 -34.18 -59.76 -5.41
C PHE A 401 -34.88 -60.80 -4.56
N ALA A 402 -34.14 -61.79 -4.09
CA ALA A 402 -34.64 -62.83 -3.19
C ALA A 402 -33.95 -62.72 -1.83
N PHE A 403 -34.67 -63.04 -0.77
CA PHE A 403 -34.14 -63.12 0.58
C PHE A 403 -34.91 -64.14 1.40
N ASN A 404 -34.27 -64.66 2.45
CA ASN A 404 -34.92 -65.54 3.41
C ASN A 404 -34.97 -64.84 4.76
N LEU A 405 -36.00 -65.13 5.55
CA LEU A 405 -35.99 -64.81 6.97
C LEU A 405 -34.86 -65.58 7.66
N ILE A 406 -34.45 -65.08 8.80
CA ILE A 406 -33.57 -65.74 9.75
C ILE A 406 -34.23 -65.54 11.11
N SER A 407 -34.73 -66.62 11.71
CA SER A 407 -35.50 -66.54 12.96
C SER A 407 -36.72 -65.62 12.86
N ASN A 408 -37.53 -65.78 11.81
CA ASN A 408 -38.74 -65.00 11.53
C ASN A 408 -38.50 -63.50 11.24
N VAL A 409 -37.26 -63.06 11.05
CA VAL A 409 -36.93 -61.65 10.78
C VAL A 409 -35.94 -61.54 9.63
N TYR A 410 -36.00 -60.45 8.87
CA TYR A 410 -34.97 -60.05 7.92
C TYR A 410 -34.80 -58.54 7.95
N THR A 411 -33.55 -58.08 7.80
CA THR A 411 -33.24 -56.66 7.64
C THR A 411 -32.08 -56.52 6.67
N ASN A 412 -32.25 -55.67 5.67
CA ASN A 412 -31.21 -55.31 4.72
C ASN A 412 -31.29 -53.80 4.46
N THR A 413 -30.20 -53.08 4.70
CA THR A 413 -30.11 -51.62 4.55
C THR A 413 -29.23 -51.20 3.36
N THR A 414 -28.71 -52.17 2.61
CA THR A 414 -27.78 -51.97 1.49
C THR A 414 -28.40 -52.31 0.14
N THR A 415 -29.70 -52.61 0.12
CA THR A 415 -30.46 -52.93 -1.09
C THR A 415 -30.34 -51.81 -2.14
N ASN A 416 -30.29 -52.20 -3.41
CA ASN A 416 -30.12 -51.30 -4.54
C ASN A 416 -30.93 -51.77 -5.76
N ILE A 417 -32.22 -52.01 -5.58
CA ILE A 417 -33.09 -52.58 -6.62
C ILE A 417 -33.85 -51.45 -7.31
N ASN A 418 -33.69 -51.34 -8.63
CA ASN A 418 -34.37 -50.32 -9.42
C ASN A 418 -35.75 -50.78 -9.89
N PHE A 419 -36.68 -49.82 -9.92
CA PHE A 419 -37.91 -49.93 -10.69
C PHE A 419 -38.13 -48.62 -11.46
N ASN A 420 -39.02 -48.68 -12.45
CA ASN A 420 -39.34 -47.53 -13.28
C ASN A 420 -40.75 -47.01 -12.97
N ALA A 421 -41.01 -45.75 -13.33
CA ALA A 421 -42.36 -45.20 -13.31
C ALA A 421 -43.29 -46.13 -14.11
N GLY A 422 -44.47 -46.39 -13.55
CA GLY A 422 -45.47 -47.30 -14.11
C GLY A 422 -45.33 -48.78 -13.70
N ASP A 423 -44.18 -49.19 -13.14
CA ASP A 423 -44.02 -50.55 -12.60
C ASP A 423 -44.93 -50.75 -11.37
N PHE A 424 -45.52 -51.93 -11.23
CA PHE A 424 -46.11 -52.42 -9.98
C PHE A 424 -45.04 -53.21 -9.24
N VAL A 425 -44.62 -52.79 -8.06
CA VAL A 425 -43.65 -53.54 -7.24
C VAL A 425 -44.40 -54.40 -6.23
N ASN A 426 -44.03 -55.67 -6.12
CA ASN A 426 -44.74 -56.68 -5.34
C ASN A 426 -43.75 -57.51 -4.51
N VAL A 427 -44.25 -58.14 -3.45
CA VAL A 427 -43.50 -59.17 -2.71
C VAL A 427 -44.21 -60.51 -2.85
N PHE A 428 -43.46 -61.55 -3.14
CA PHE A 428 -43.93 -62.93 -3.32
C PHE A 428 -43.31 -63.83 -2.26
N ALA A 429 -44.13 -64.53 -1.50
CA ALA A 429 -43.69 -65.61 -0.63
C ALA A 429 -43.43 -66.84 -1.51
N THR A 430 -42.20 -67.33 -1.51
CA THR A 430 -41.79 -68.46 -2.36
C THR A 430 -42.26 -69.79 -1.78
N ASN A 431 -42.01 -70.87 -2.52
CA ASN A 431 -42.09 -72.24 -2.02
C ASN A 431 -40.80 -72.69 -1.29
N VAL A 432 -39.81 -71.80 -1.11
CA VAL A 432 -38.61 -72.09 -0.32
C VAL A 432 -38.93 -71.90 1.16
N GLY A 433 -38.74 -72.97 1.94
CA GLY A 433 -39.27 -73.08 3.29
C GLY A 433 -40.75 -73.46 3.32
N ASN A 434 -41.19 -74.07 4.42
CA ASN A 434 -42.59 -74.37 4.71
C ASN A 434 -43.39 -73.06 4.94
N ASP A 435 -44.65 -73.16 5.29
CA ASP A 435 -45.50 -71.98 5.39
C ASP A 435 -45.07 -71.04 6.53
N VAL A 436 -45.29 -69.74 6.31
CA VAL A 436 -45.06 -68.69 7.31
C VAL A 436 -46.38 -68.06 7.73
N ASN A 437 -46.51 -67.64 8.98
CA ASN A 437 -47.72 -66.99 9.49
C ASN A 437 -47.55 -65.47 9.57
N ASP A 438 -48.56 -64.76 9.09
CA ASP A 438 -48.69 -63.31 9.14
C ASP A 438 -47.44 -62.53 8.70
N PRO A 439 -46.86 -62.80 7.51
CA PRO A 439 -45.67 -62.11 7.06
C PRO A 439 -45.98 -60.63 6.82
N SER A 440 -45.07 -59.77 7.24
CA SER A 440 -45.09 -58.32 7.02
C SER A 440 -43.74 -57.85 6.52
N ILE A 441 -43.71 -57.36 5.29
CA ILE A 441 -42.50 -56.93 4.58
C ILE A 441 -42.65 -55.45 4.28
N THR A 442 -41.68 -54.63 4.69
CA THR A 442 -41.65 -53.20 4.37
C THR A 442 -40.45 -52.89 3.47
N LEU A 443 -40.74 -52.28 2.34
CA LEU A 443 -39.75 -51.79 1.37
C LEU A 443 -39.55 -50.29 1.59
N PHE A 444 -38.32 -49.86 1.77
CA PHE A 444 -37.95 -48.44 1.87
C PHE A 444 -37.44 -47.97 0.52
N ILE A 445 -38.04 -46.94 -0.03
CA ILE A 445 -37.87 -46.50 -1.41
C ILE A 445 -37.46 -45.03 -1.45
N LYS A 446 -36.60 -44.69 -2.42
CA LYS A 446 -36.31 -43.30 -2.80
C LYS A 446 -36.53 -43.12 -4.30
N TRP A 447 -37.04 -41.96 -4.72
CA TRP A 447 -37.15 -41.61 -6.14
C TRP A 447 -35.77 -41.40 -6.74
N ARG A 448 -35.60 -41.79 -7.99
CA ARG A 448 -34.30 -41.79 -8.68
C ARG A 448 -34.33 -40.90 -9.91
N LYS A 449 -33.24 -40.14 -10.11
CA LYS A 449 -32.90 -39.50 -11.38
C LYS A 449 -31.78 -40.22 -12.11
#